data_AF-A0AAW1M864-F1
#
_entry.id   AF-A0AAW1M864-F1
#
_cell.length_a   1.000
_cell.length_b   1.000
_cell.length_c   1.000
_cell.angle_alpha   90.00
_cell.angle_beta   90.00
_cell.angle_gamma   90.00
#
_symmetry.space_group_name_H-M   'P 1'
#
loop_
_entity.id
_entity.type
_entity.pdbx_description
1 polymer ?
#
loop_
_entity_poly.entity_id
_entity_poly.type
_entity_poly.pdbx_seq_one_letter_code
_entity_poly.pdbx_strand_id
1 'polypeptide(L)'
;MKPSRCHGLSRKSPPEPPCLTTEEVAERTRSQTLKTAGAALAYYNRKNHTNYELVDPVMSNGALWGEGIWYHSNFTAKPSSGSFKEAEEDSSTELFFAEMTVAESESESGQEYSVTVCRPINGARGTVHCKMCGGRVLHPTRGFRQGLYESKARDLRPRKNGKVL
;
A
#
# COMPACT_ATOMS: atom_id res chain seq x y z
N MET A 1 -1.84 1.89 -66.85
CA MET A 1 -2.17 1.70 -65.42
C MET A 1 -1.26 2.62 -64.60
N LYS A 2 -1.83 3.55 -63.80
CA LYS A 2 -1.08 4.46 -62.94
C LYS A 2 -1.12 3.93 -61.50
N PRO A 3 -0.02 3.95 -60.72
CA PRO A 3 -0.07 3.52 -59.32
C PRO A 3 -0.70 4.62 -58.45
N SER A 4 -1.71 4.24 -57.66
CA SER A 4 -2.30 5.08 -56.62
C SER A 4 -1.29 5.32 -55.50
N ARG A 5 -1.01 6.60 -55.19
CA ARG A 5 -0.31 7.01 -53.98
C ARG A 5 -1.23 6.81 -52.78
N CYS A 6 -0.87 5.92 -51.87
CA CYS A 6 -1.44 5.91 -50.52
C CYS A 6 -0.93 7.14 -49.77
N HIS A 7 -1.82 8.09 -49.49
CA HIS A 7 -1.53 9.19 -48.57
C HIS A 7 -1.33 8.59 -47.17
N GLY A 8 -0.11 8.75 -46.63
CA GLY A 8 0.20 8.40 -45.26
C GLY A 8 -0.63 9.25 -44.30
N LEU A 9 -1.54 8.61 -43.57
CA LEU A 9 -2.16 9.21 -42.40
C LEU A 9 -1.07 9.38 -41.34
N SER A 10 -0.59 10.62 -41.21
CA SER A 10 0.26 11.03 -40.10
C SER A 10 -0.52 10.77 -38.80
N ARG A 11 -0.17 9.67 -38.13
CA ARG A 11 -0.68 9.36 -36.80
C ARG A 11 -0.11 10.41 -35.85
N LYS A 12 -0.89 11.47 -35.59
CA LYS A 12 -0.61 12.36 -34.47
C LYS A 12 -0.51 11.46 -33.23
N SER A 13 0.62 11.51 -32.55
CA SER A 13 0.80 10.82 -31.28
C SER A 13 -0.34 11.22 -30.33
N PRO A 14 -0.88 10.28 -29.53
CA PRO A 14 -1.85 10.63 -28.51
C PRO A 14 -1.31 11.78 -27.66
N PRO A 15 -2.16 12.74 -27.24
CA PRO A 15 -1.73 13.72 -26.26
C PRO A 15 -1.18 12.97 -25.04
N GLU A 16 -0.02 13.39 -24.56
CA GLU A 16 0.54 12.82 -23.33
C GLU A 16 -0.47 13.01 -22.21
N PRO A 17 -0.69 12.00 -21.36
CA PRO A 17 -1.59 12.15 -20.22
C PRO A 17 -1.09 13.33 -19.37
N PRO A 18 -1.99 14.22 -18.92
CA PRO A 18 -1.59 15.37 -18.12
C PRO A 18 -0.86 14.86 -16.86
N CYS A 19 0.31 15.45 -16.59
CA CYS A 19 1.00 15.23 -15.33
C CYS A 19 0.07 15.60 -14.17
N LEU A 20 -0.03 14.73 -13.16
CA LEU A 20 -0.83 15.01 -11.98
C LEU A 20 -0.31 16.24 -11.26
N THR A 21 -1.22 17.07 -10.78
CA THR A 21 -0.92 18.19 -9.89
C THR A 21 -0.50 17.69 -8.50
N THR A 22 0.23 18.52 -7.75
CA THR A 22 0.60 18.22 -6.36
C THR A 22 -0.62 17.94 -5.48
N GLU A 23 -1.72 18.67 -5.69
CA GLU A 23 -2.97 18.49 -4.95
C GLU A 23 -3.61 17.13 -5.25
N GLU A 24 -3.67 16.71 -6.52
CA GLU A 24 -4.17 15.39 -6.89
C GLU A 24 -3.31 14.26 -6.31
N VAL A 25 -1.98 14.45 -6.26
CA VAL A 25 -1.06 13.48 -5.63
C VAL A 25 -1.32 13.40 -4.12
N ALA A 26 -1.49 14.54 -3.45
CA ALA A 26 -1.79 14.59 -2.02
C ALA A 26 -3.12 13.90 -1.70
N GLU A 27 -4.18 14.18 -2.46
CA GLU A 27 -5.49 13.57 -2.27
C GLU A 27 -5.46 12.06 -2.51
N ARG A 28 -4.79 11.59 -3.58
CA ARG A 28 -4.58 10.16 -3.82
C ARG A 28 -3.82 9.48 -2.68
N THR A 29 -2.79 10.14 -2.16
CA THR A 29 -1.99 9.65 -1.03
C THR A 29 -2.85 9.53 0.23
N ARG A 30 -3.69 10.54 0.51
CA ARG A 30 -4.62 10.52 1.64
C ARG A 30 -5.66 9.42 1.49
N SER A 31 -6.27 9.31 0.32
CA SER A 31 -7.26 8.27 0.00
C SER A 31 -6.69 6.86 0.17
N GLN A 32 -5.48 6.62 -0.33
CA GLN A 32 -4.78 5.34 -0.14
C GLN A 32 -4.49 5.06 1.34
N THR A 33 -4.03 6.08 2.07
CA THR A 33 -3.70 5.94 3.50
C THR A 33 -4.94 5.60 4.32
N LEU A 34 -6.07 6.24 4.04
CA LEU A 34 -7.35 5.92 4.66
C LEU A 34 -7.80 4.48 4.35
N LYS A 35 -7.73 4.06 3.09
CA LYS A 35 -8.14 2.70 2.67
C LYS A 35 -7.29 1.62 3.33
N THR A 36 -5.96 1.81 3.35
CA THR A 36 -5.03 0.84 3.97
C THR A 36 -5.22 0.78 5.49
N ALA A 37 -5.40 1.92 6.16
CA ALA A 37 -5.69 1.97 7.59
C ALA A 37 -7.01 1.27 7.94
N GLY A 38 -8.07 1.53 7.17
CA GLY A 38 -9.37 0.88 7.36
C GLY A 38 -9.31 -0.64 7.18
N ALA A 39 -8.65 -1.13 6.12
CA ALA A 39 -8.47 -2.55 5.87
C ALA A 39 -7.68 -3.24 7.00
N ALA A 40 -6.60 -2.61 7.47
CA ALA A 40 -5.76 -3.11 8.55
C ALA A 40 -6.50 -3.17 9.89
N LEU A 41 -7.24 -2.11 10.24
CA LEU A 41 -8.02 -2.06 11.47
C LEU A 41 -9.13 -3.12 11.48
N ALA A 42 -9.84 -3.27 10.36
CA ALA A 42 -10.86 -4.30 10.21
C ALA A 42 -10.27 -5.71 10.36
N TYR A 43 -9.08 -5.95 9.78
CA TYR A 43 -8.33 -7.19 9.98
C TYR A 43 -7.97 -7.41 11.47
N TYR A 44 -7.46 -6.39 12.15
CA TYR A 44 -7.05 -6.47 13.55
C TYR A 44 -8.23 -6.79 14.47
N ASN A 45 -9.35 -6.08 14.30
CA ASN A 45 -10.58 -6.29 15.08
C ASN A 45 -11.12 -7.70 14.90
N ARG A 46 -11.21 -8.19 13.65
CA ARG A 46 -11.64 -9.57 13.38
C ARG A 46 -10.71 -10.60 14.01
N LYS A 47 -9.39 -10.43 13.86
CA LYS A 47 -8.40 -11.41 14.32
C LYS A 47 -8.28 -11.49 15.84
N ASN A 48 -8.41 -10.36 16.53
CA ASN A 48 -8.19 -10.27 17.98
C ASN A 48 -9.51 -10.19 18.77
N HIS A 49 -10.66 -10.25 18.10
CA HIS A 49 -11.98 -10.04 18.69
C HIS A 49 -12.07 -8.73 19.48
N THR A 50 -11.51 -7.66 18.91
CA THR A 50 -11.52 -6.31 19.48
C THR A 50 -12.47 -5.39 18.71
N ASN A 51 -12.76 -4.22 19.27
CA ASN A 51 -13.59 -3.20 18.64
C ASN A 51 -12.90 -1.84 18.68
N TYR A 52 -11.76 -1.71 18.00
CA TYR A 52 -11.07 -0.43 17.86
C TYR A 52 -11.71 0.40 16.75
N GLU A 53 -11.73 1.71 16.95
CA GLU A 53 -12.15 2.72 15.98
C GLU A 53 -10.93 3.50 15.48
N LEU A 54 -10.92 3.79 14.17
CA LEU A 54 -9.85 4.55 13.53
C LEU A 54 -9.91 6.01 14.02
N VAL A 55 -8.77 6.52 14.51
CA VAL A 55 -8.63 7.92 14.91
C VAL A 55 -7.99 8.73 13.79
N ASP A 56 -6.78 8.35 13.37
CA ASP A 56 -6.05 9.06 12.31
C ASP A 56 -5.30 8.11 11.38
N PRO A 57 -5.54 8.16 10.05
CA PRO A 57 -4.75 7.45 9.05
C PRO A 57 -3.43 8.20 8.79
N VAL A 58 -2.45 8.02 9.69
CA VAL A 58 -1.17 8.77 9.73
C VAL A 58 -0.41 8.73 8.41
N MET A 59 -0.11 7.53 7.88
CA MET A 59 0.73 7.40 6.69
C MET A 59 0.65 6.01 6.06
N SER A 60 0.68 5.95 4.73
CA SER A 60 1.00 4.71 4.01
C SER A 60 2.15 4.90 3.01
N ASN A 61 2.91 3.84 2.79
CA ASN A 61 3.95 3.78 1.76
C ASN A 61 3.81 2.48 0.98
N GLY A 62 3.44 2.60 -0.30
CA GLY A 62 3.41 1.52 -1.26
C GLY A 62 4.70 1.45 -2.07
N ALA A 63 5.22 0.25 -2.30
CA ALA A 63 6.34 0.03 -3.20
C ALA A 63 6.15 -1.30 -3.94
N LEU A 64 6.62 -1.34 -5.20
CA LEU A 64 6.81 -2.61 -5.89
C LEU A 64 7.94 -3.36 -5.19
N TRP A 65 7.65 -4.53 -4.64
CA TRP A 65 8.61 -5.34 -3.89
C TRP A 65 8.44 -6.82 -4.22
N GLY A 66 9.49 -7.43 -4.77
CA GLY A 66 9.40 -8.78 -5.31
C GLY A 66 8.41 -8.87 -6.49
N GLU A 67 7.39 -9.72 -6.33
CA GLU A 67 6.38 -9.99 -7.37
C GLU A 67 5.09 -9.16 -7.19
N GLY A 68 5.00 -8.27 -6.20
CA GLY A 68 3.75 -7.56 -5.90
C GLY A 68 3.94 -6.14 -5.37
N ILE A 69 2.83 -5.41 -5.26
CA ILE A 69 2.81 -4.09 -4.61
C ILE A 69 2.51 -4.30 -3.13
N TRP A 70 3.48 -3.93 -2.31
CA TRP A 70 3.39 -4.03 -0.86
C TRP A 70 3.24 -2.66 -0.23
N TYR A 71 2.43 -2.61 0.82
CA TYR A 71 2.14 -1.41 1.58
C TYR A 71 2.51 -1.61 3.03
N HIS A 72 3.21 -0.63 3.58
CA HIS A 72 3.32 -0.43 5.02
C HIS A 72 2.51 0.80 5.40
N SER A 73 1.79 0.71 6.52
CA SER A 73 0.92 1.78 6.99
C SER A 73 1.05 1.97 8.50
N ASN A 74 1.00 3.23 8.92
CA ASN A 74 0.74 3.62 10.29
C ASN A 74 -0.61 4.33 10.37
N PHE A 75 -1.32 4.05 11.45
CA PHE A 75 -2.54 4.72 11.81
C PHE A 75 -2.72 4.66 13.31
N THR A 76 -3.54 5.55 13.86
CA THR A 76 -3.90 5.51 15.26
C THR A 76 -5.33 5.02 15.42
N ALA A 77 -5.58 4.27 16.47
CA ALA A 77 -6.90 3.76 16.80
C ALA A 77 -7.10 3.71 18.31
N LYS A 78 -8.36 3.72 18.75
CA LYS A 78 -8.72 3.60 20.16
C LYS A 78 -9.83 2.57 20.36
N PRO A 79 -9.94 1.92 21.52
CA PRO A 79 -11.09 1.08 21.82
C PRO A 79 -12.39 1.87 21.71
N SER A 80 -13.42 1.27 21.09
CA SER A 80 -14.78 1.81 21.11
C SER A 80 -15.33 1.75 22.54
N SER A 81 -16.10 2.78 22.92
CA SER A 81 -16.65 2.98 24.26
C SER A 81 -17.59 1.86 24.75
N GLY A 82 -17.95 0.89 23.89
CA GLY A 82 -18.77 -0.28 24.22
C GLY A 82 -18.01 -1.60 24.33
N SER A 83 -16.68 -1.59 24.37
CA SER A 83 -15.88 -2.82 24.51
C SER A 83 -15.95 -3.39 25.94
N PHE A 84 -16.16 -4.70 26.06
CA PHE A 84 -16.36 -5.44 27.33
C PHE A 84 -15.14 -5.49 28.27
N LYS A 85 -14.02 -4.84 27.91
CA LYS A 85 -12.92 -4.67 28.84
C LYS A 85 -13.25 -3.44 29.67
N GLU A 86 -13.45 -3.68 30.96
CA GLU A 86 -13.72 -2.67 31.97
C GLU A 86 -12.90 -1.41 31.69
N ALA A 87 -13.60 -0.28 31.71
CA ALA A 87 -13.04 1.05 31.54
C ALA A 87 -12.04 1.31 32.67
N GLU A 88 -10.80 0.85 32.51
CA GLU A 88 -9.69 1.55 33.12
C GLU A 88 -9.57 2.91 32.43
N GLU A 89 -9.53 3.92 33.29
CA GLU A 89 -9.24 5.31 33.01
C GLU A 89 -8.08 5.40 31.99
N ASP A 90 -8.31 6.17 30.93
CA ASP A 90 -7.49 6.32 29.73
C ASP A 90 -7.61 5.20 28.67
N SER A 91 -8.69 5.27 27.86
CA SER A 91 -8.74 4.68 26.51
C SER A 91 -7.72 5.38 25.60
N SER A 92 -6.44 5.14 25.87
CA SER A 92 -5.33 5.80 25.20
C SER A 92 -5.33 5.45 23.72
N THR A 93 -5.11 6.46 22.88
CA THR A 93 -4.97 6.25 21.45
C THR A 93 -3.67 5.51 21.17
N GLU A 94 -3.77 4.33 20.53
CA GLU A 94 -2.63 3.50 20.20
C GLU A 94 -2.20 3.72 18.74
N LEU A 95 -0.89 3.72 18.51
CA LEU A 95 -0.30 3.71 17.17
C LEU A 95 -0.18 2.28 16.67
N PHE A 96 -0.59 2.03 15.43
CA PHE A 96 -0.52 0.72 14.79
C PHE A 96 0.50 0.72 13.64
N PHE A 97 1.03 -0.47 13.38
CA PHE A 97 1.73 -0.81 12.15
C PHE A 97 0.98 -1.90 11.41
N ALA A 98 0.90 -1.78 10.08
CA ALA A 98 0.36 -2.81 9.21
C ALA A 98 1.22 -3.08 7.97
N GLU A 99 1.28 -4.36 7.58
CA GLU A 99 1.90 -4.87 6.34
C GLU A 99 0.81 -5.55 5.50
N MET A 100 0.66 -5.13 4.25
CA MET A 100 -0.36 -5.66 3.34
C MET A 100 0.11 -5.65 1.89
N THR A 101 -0.52 -6.46 1.06
CA THR A 101 -0.34 -6.47 -0.40
C THR A 101 -1.67 -6.22 -1.08
N VAL A 102 -1.66 -5.77 -2.33
CA VAL A 102 -2.87 -5.81 -3.17
C VAL A 102 -3.11 -7.27 -3.54
N ALA A 103 -4.32 -7.75 -3.30
CA ALA A 103 -4.76 -9.03 -3.81
C ALA A 103 -5.01 -8.93 -5.31
N GLU A 104 -4.68 -9.98 -6.07
CA GLU A 104 -5.15 -10.12 -7.44
C GLU A 104 -6.65 -10.42 -7.39
N SER A 105 -7.50 -9.41 -7.22
CA SER A 105 -8.94 -9.55 -7.36
C SER A 105 -9.40 -8.85 -8.65
N GLU A 106 -10.11 -9.59 -9.49
CA GLU A 106 -10.85 -9.06 -10.65
C GLU A 106 -12.15 -8.36 -10.22
N SER A 107 -12.20 -7.83 -9.00
CA SER A 107 -13.42 -7.25 -8.44
C SER A 107 -13.66 -5.86 -9.02
N GLU A 108 -14.81 -5.68 -9.69
CA GLU A 108 -15.32 -4.39 -10.18
C GLU A 108 -15.46 -3.32 -9.07
N SER A 109 -15.39 -3.73 -7.78
CA SER A 109 -15.53 -2.89 -6.58
C SER A 109 -14.23 -2.24 -6.07
N GLY A 110 -13.10 -2.43 -6.75
CA GLY A 110 -11.83 -1.76 -6.44
C GLY A 110 -10.73 -2.66 -5.84
N GLN A 111 -9.59 -2.06 -5.49
CA GLN A 111 -8.43 -2.76 -4.92
C GLN A 111 -8.76 -3.40 -3.56
N GLU A 112 -8.64 -4.71 -3.48
CA GLU A 112 -8.70 -5.45 -2.22
C GLU A 112 -7.30 -5.59 -1.60
N TYR A 113 -7.19 -5.29 -0.30
CA TYR A 113 -5.94 -5.40 0.45
C TYR A 113 -5.90 -6.71 1.22
N SER A 114 -4.88 -7.53 0.96
CA SER A 114 -4.55 -8.70 1.78
C SER A 114 -3.61 -8.27 2.91
N VAL A 115 -4.16 -8.14 4.11
CA VAL A 115 -3.42 -7.74 5.32
C VAL A 115 -2.70 -8.95 5.91
N THR A 116 -1.37 -8.88 5.98
CA THR A 116 -0.52 -9.95 6.50
C THR A 116 -0.15 -9.72 7.97
N VAL A 117 -0.01 -8.45 8.36
CA VAL A 117 0.33 -8.03 9.72
C VAL A 117 -0.47 -6.78 10.07
N CYS A 118 -1.02 -6.75 11.28
CA CYS A 118 -1.50 -5.52 11.91
C CYS A 118 -1.31 -5.65 13.43
N ARG A 119 -0.70 -4.64 14.07
CA ARG A 119 -0.48 -4.63 15.53
C ARG A 119 -0.20 -3.24 16.08
N PRO A 120 -0.52 -2.99 17.36
CA PRO A 120 -0.08 -1.80 18.05
C PRO A 120 1.45 -1.80 18.19
N ILE A 121 2.05 -0.60 18.17
CA ILE A 121 3.47 -0.35 18.39
C ILE A 121 3.64 0.64 19.54
N ASN A 122 4.13 0.17 20.69
CA ASN A 122 4.26 0.98 21.90
C ASN A 122 5.53 1.82 21.87
N GLY A 123 5.54 2.87 21.03
CA GLY A 123 6.64 3.85 21.00
C GLY A 123 8.01 3.25 20.65
N ALA A 124 8.06 2.01 20.16
CA ALA A 124 9.27 1.37 19.67
C ALA A 124 9.72 2.13 18.41
N ARG A 125 10.48 3.21 18.63
CA ARG A 125 11.18 4.00 17.61
C ARG A 125 12.34 3.21 16.99
N GLY A 126 12.15 1.91 16.80
CA GLY A 126 13.05 1.11 16.01
C GLY A 126 12.69 1.37 14.56
N THR A 127 13.33 2.37 13.95
CA THR A 127 13.50 2.36 12.50
C THR A 127 14.34 1.13 12.17
N VAL A 128 13.71 -0.04 12.16
CA VAL A 128 14.24 -1.16 11.39
C VAL A 128 14.39 -0.58 9.99
N HIS A 129 15.59 -0.71 9.42
CA HIS A 129 15.93 -0.08 8.15
C HIS A 129 15.10 -0.73 7.03
N CYS A 130 13.85 -0.30 6.92
CA CYS A 130 12.89 -0.81 5.95
C CYS A 130 13.22 -0.15 4.62
N LYS A 131 13.81 -0.93 3.71
CA LYS A 131 14.23 -0.46 2.40
C LYS A 131 13.07 0.00 1.52
N MET A 132 11.84 -0.42 1.84
CA MET A 132 10.62 0.07 1.16
C MET A 132 10.21 1.47 1.62
N CYS A 133 10.37 1.79 2.91
CA CYS A 133 9.73 2.97 3.50
C CYS A 133 10.62 4.21 3.52
N GLY A 134 11.94 4.04 3.42
CA GLY A 134 12.88 5.17 3.48
C GLY A 134 12.75 5.99 4.77
N GLY A 135 12.38 5.35 5.89
CA GLY A 135 12.19 6.01 7.19
C GLY A 135 10.86 6.75 7.37
N ARG A 136 9.94 6.70 6.40
CA ARG A 136 8.64 7.40 6.49
C ARG A 136 7.65 6.74 7.44
N VAL A 137 7.59 5.40 7.40
CA VAL A 137 6.71 4.58 8.26
C VAL A 137 7.51 4.07 9.46
N LEU A 138 6.89 4.06 10.64
CA LEU A 138 7.40 3.48 11.88
C LEU A 138 7.10 1.98 11.93
N HIS A 139 8.12 1.18 12.23
CA HIS A 139 8.03 -0.29 12.25
C HIS A 139 8.16 -0.85 13.67
N PRO A 140 7.52 -1.99 13.96
CA PRO A 140 7.91 -2.79 15.11
C PRO A 140 9.30 -3.39 14.86
N THR A 141 10.05 -3.71 15.92
CA THR A 141 11.36 -4.37 15.79
C THR A 141 11.28 -5.72 15.07
N ARG A 142 10.13 -6.42 15.15
CA ARG A 142 9.91 -7.75 14.58
C ARG A 142 8.45 -7.94 14.16
N GLY A 143 8.20 -8.95 13.33
CA GLY A 143 6.85 -9.43 13.00
C GLY A 143 6.29 -8.92 11.68
N PHE A 144 7.14 -8.38 10.80
CA PHE A 144 6.86 -8.07 9.39
C PHE A 144 8.00 -8.63 8.53
N ARG A 145 7.79 -8.81 7.24
CA ARG A 145 8.75 -9.49 6.35
C ARG A 145 9.28 -8.59 5.24
N GLN A 146 8.41 -7.79 4.64
CA GLN A 146 8.73 -7.05 3.44
C GLN A 146 9.51 -5.78 3.78
N GLY A 147 10.46 -5.43 2.92
CA GLY A 147 11.38 -4.32 3.17
C GLY A 147 12.51 -4.58 4.18
N LEU A 148 12.59 -5.75 4.83
CA LEU A 148 13.74 -6.12 5.67
C LEU A 148 14.98 -6.50 4.86
N TYR A 149 14.77 -7.16 3.72
CA TYR A 149 15.83 -7.63 2.82
C TYR A 149 15.65 -7.02 1.45
N GLU A 150 16.77 -6.83 0.75
CA GLU A 150 16.75 -6.38 -0.65
C GLU A 150 15.89 -7.33 -1.49
N SER A 151 14.92 -6.77 -2.20
CA SER A 151 14.24 -7.50 -3.26
C SER A 151 15.26 -7.75 -4.36
N LYS A 152 15.70 -9.02 -4.51
CA LYS A 152 16.47 -9.41 -5.70
C LYS A 152 15.51 -9.32 -6.89
N ALA A 153 15.67 -8.28 -7.71
CA ALA A 153 15.04 -8.25 -9.02
C ALA A 153 15.44 -9.54 -9.75
N ARG A 154 14.47 -10.32 -10.22
CA ARG A 154 14.80 -11.41 -11.14
C ARG A 154 15.29 -10.75 -12.42
N ASP A 155 16.46 -11.14 -12.90
CA ASP A 155 16.96 -10.69 -14.19
C ASP A 155 15.85 -10.88 -15.23
N LEU A 156 15.50 -9.79 -15.92
CA LEU A 156 14.57 -9.85 -17.03
C LEU A 156 15.18 -10.81 -18.05
N ARG A 157 14.59 -12.00 -18.18
CA ARG A 157 15.08 -12.98 -19.17
C ARG A 157 15.00 -12.31 -20.53
N PRO A 158 16.08 -12.28 -21.33
CA PRO A 158 16.00 -11.74 -22.68
C PRO A 158 14.90 -12.48 -23.44
N ARG A 159 14.03 -11.71 -24.11
CA ARG A 159 12.99 -12.24 -25.00
C ARG A 159 13.71 -13.09 -26.06
N LYS A 160 13.62 -14.42 -25.94
CA LYS A 160 13.89 -15.34 -27.06
C LYS A 160 12.81 -15.07 -28.08
N ASN A 161 13.04 -14.16 -29.03
CA ASN A 161 12.48 -14.15 -30.39
C ASN A 161 12.97 -12.90 -31.13
N GLY A 162 14.29 -12.80 -31.31
CA GLY A 162 14.85 -12.18 -32.50
C GLY A 162 14.95 -13.24 -33.59
N LYS A 163 13.85 -13.50 -34.29
CA LYS A 163 13.92 -14.15 -35.61
C LYS A 163 13.63 -13.08 -36.65
N VAL A 164 14.71 -12.56 -37.23
CA VAL A 164 14.69 -11.96 -38.55
C VAL A 164 14.77 -13.13 -39.54
N LEU A 165 13.71 -13.30 -40.33
CA LEU A 165 13.73 -13.93 -41.65
C LEU A 165 12.83 -13.10 -42.55
#